data_AF-A0A1Y3SQI5-F1
#
_entry.id   AF-A0A1Y3SQI5-F1
#
_cell.length_a   1.000
_cell.length_b   1.000
_cell.length_c   1.000
_cell.angle_alpha   90.00
_cell.angle_beta   90.00
_cell.angle_gamma   90.00
#
_symmetry.space_group_name_H-M   'P 1'
#
loop_
_entity.id
_entity.type
_entity.pdbx_description
1 polymer ?
#
loop_
_entity_poly.entity_id
_entity_poly.type
_entity_poly.pdbx_seq_one_letter_code
_entity_poly.pdbx_strand_id
1 'polypeptide(L)'
;MMNAVAKHLDSRESDNIDGETIYNATSIQVKIKFGASSMLLCGDCSYASIENIVRSYDAIQLPHHGKPKQAEQIFEKKSDQINSFYVISDNTGNTNGGSDKLDTTGYRVYNTKYEGTITINNSNFLPKTVQTGRTLGM
;
A
#
# COMPACT_ATOMS: atom_id res chain seq x y z
N MET A 1 -14.12 8.60 8.75
CA MET A 1 -15.49 8.15 8.38
C MET A 1 -16.56 9.22 8.62
N MET A 2 -16.85 9.66 9.86
CA MET A 2 -17.92 10.65 10.14
C MET A 2 -17.77 11.97 9.36
N ASN A 3 -16.55 12.52 9.29
CA ASN A 3 -16.26 13.71 8.50
C ASN A 3 -16.41 13.51 6.98
N ALA A 4 -16.14 12.29 6.49
CA ALA A 4 -16.32 11.96 5.07
C ALA A 4 -17.82 11.90 4.71
N VAL A 5 -18.63 11.30 5.59
CA VAL A 5 -20.10 11.28 5.45
C VAL A 5 -20.68 12.70 5.53
N ALA A 6 -20.19 13.53 6.44
CA ALA A 6 -20.63 14.93 6.57
C ALA A 6 -20.30 15.76 5.32
N LYS A 7 -19.10 15.62 4.77
CA LYS A 7 -18.68 16.32 3.56
C LYS A 7 -19.45 15.86 2.32
N HIS A 8 -19.87 14.58 2.27
CA HIS A 8 -20.71 14.06 1.20
C HIS A 8 -22.08 14.73 1.12
N LEU A 9 -22.65 15.09 2.27
CA LEU A 9 -23.98 15.68 2.37
C LEU A 9 -23.97 17.18 2.03
N ASP A 10 -22.80 17.83 2.00
CA ASP A 10 -22.64 19.22 1.63
C ASP A 10 -22.15 19.37 0.18
N SER A 11 -23.09 19.57 -0.75
CA SER A 11 -22.82 19.71 -2.18
C SER A 11 -22.05 20.99 -2.59
N ARG A 12 -21.64 21.82 -1.61
CA ARG A 12 -20.87 23.04 -1.84
C ARG A 12 -19.36 22.82 -1.74
N GLU A 13 -18.91 21.67 -1.25
CA GLU A 13 -17.48 21.32 -1.14
C GLU A 13 -17.05 20.29 -2.18
N SER A 14 -15.74 20.22 -2.47
CA SER A 14 -15.18 19.19 -3.35
C SER A 14 -15.34 17.80 -2.74
N ASP A 15 -15.75 16.83 -3.56
CA ASP A 15 -15.95 15.40 -3.20
C ASP A 15 -14.67 14.61 -2.85
N ASN A 16 -13.57 15.32 -2.56
CA ASN A 16 -12.29 14.73 -2.24
C ASN A 16 -11.88 15.03 -0.79
N ILE A 17 -11.30 14.03 -0.13
CA ILE A 17 -10.63 14.12 1.18
C ILE A 17 -9.25 13.48 1.03
N ASP A 18 -8.20 14.23 1.39
CA ASP A 18 -6.80 13.77 1.34
C ASP A 18 -6.33 13.20 -0.01
N GLY A 19 -6.88 13.73 -1.11
CA GLY A 19 -6.52 13.30 -2.48
C GLY A 19 -7.19 12.00 -2.94
N GLU A 20 -8.16 11.52 -2.17
CA GLU A 20 -9.05 10.39 -2.49
C GLU A 20 -10.50 10.86 -2.53
N THR A 21 -11.37 10.12 -3.23
CA THR A 21 -12.81 10.38 -3.20
C THR A 21 -13.38 10.12 -1.81
N ILE A 22 -14.49 10.77 -1.46
CA ILE A 22 -15.16 10.58 -0.17
C ILE A 22 -15.43 9.09 0.15
N TYR A 23 -15.76 8.27 -0.86
CA TYR A 23 -15.98 6.83 -0.69
C TYR A 23 -14.69 6.09 -0.32
N ASN A 24 -13.58 6.41 -0.98
CA ASN A 24 -12.27 5.82 -0.70
C ASN A 24 -11.77 6.16 0.72
N ALA A 25 -12.10 7.37 1.21
CA ALA A 25 -11.85 7.81 2.60
C ALA A 25 -12.67 7.06 3.68
N THR A 26 -13.62 6.19 3.29
CA THR A 26 -14.36 5.30 4.20
C THR A 26 -13.84 3.86 4.21
N SER A 27 -12.75 3.57 3.49
CA SER A 27 -12.14 2.25 3.47
C SER A 27 -11.85 1.73 4.88
N ILE A 28 -12.19 0.46 5.11
CA ILE A 28 -11.90 -0.25 6.36
C ILE A 28 -10.53 -0.89 6.24
N GLN A 29 -9.66 -0.63 7.22
CA GLN A 29 -8.37 -1.30 7.32
C GLN A 29 -8.51 -2.63 8.05
N VAL A 30 -7.93 -3.69 7.49
CA VAL A 30 -7.96 -5.04 8.09
C VAL A 30 -6.55 -5.49 8.42
N LYS A 31 -6.36 -6.00 9.65
CA LYS A 31 -5.13 -6.67 10.07
C LYS A 31 -5.24 -8.18 9.83
N ILE A 32 -4.26 -8.75 9.16
CA ILE A 32 -4.07 -10.20 9.07
C ILE A 32 -2.82 -10.59 9.87
N LYS A 33 -2.89 -11.67 10.65
CA LYS A 33 -1.74 -12.22 11.39
C LYS A 33 -1.24 -13.50 10.71
N PHE A 34 0.07 -13.59 10.54
CA PHE A 34 0.82 -14.72 10.02
C PHE A 34 1.83 -15.18 11.09
N GLY A 35 1.34 -15.89 12.11
CA GLY A 35 2.14 -16.19 13.30
C GLY A 35 2.60 -14.90 14.01
N ALA A 36 3.91 -14.67 14.06
CA ALA A 36 4.51 -13.47 14.64
C ALA A 36 4.43 -12.24 13.71
N SER A 37 4.23 -12.44 12.41
CA SER A 37 4.15 -11.36 11.43
C SER A 37 2.72 -10.88 11.22
N SER A 38 2.56 -9.69 10.65
CA SER A 38 1.26 -9.15 10.29
C SER A 38 1.26 -8.32 9.01
N MET A 39 0.09 -8.30 8.37
CA MET A 39 -0.16 -7.53 7.16
C MET A 39 -1.33 -6.58 7.36
N LEU A 40 -1.20 -5.35 6.84
CA LEU A 40 -2.30 -4.39 6.72
C LEU A 40 -2.92 -4.49 5.32
N LEU A 41 -4.23 -4.71 5.27
CA LEU A 41 -5.03 -4.51 4.06
C LEU A 41 -5.65 -3.11 4.11
N CYS A 42 -5.28 -2.27 3.15
CA CYS A 42 -5.60 -0.85 3.17
C CYS A 42 -6.88 -0.51 2.40
N GLY A 43 -7.35 -1.38 1.50
CA GLY A 43 -8.39 -1.01 0.53
C GLY A 43 -7.94 0.21 -0.28
N ASP A 44 -8.80 1.21 -0.39
CA ASP A 44 -8.52 2.46 -1.12
C ASP A 44 -8.38 3.67 -0.18
N CYS A 45 -7.97 3.45 1.08
CA CYS A 45 -7.79 4.54 2.02
C CYS A 45 -6.72 5.56 1.59
N SER A 46 -6.75 6.75 2.19
CA SER A 46 -5.66 7.71 2.08
C SER A 46 -4.51 7.34 3.01
N TYR A 47 -3.27 7.66 2.64
CA TYR A 47 -2.09 7.51 3.50
C TYR A 47 -2.29 8.18 4.86
N ALA A 48 -2.91 9.38 4.89
CA ALA A 48 -3.18 10.12 6.13
C ALA A 48 -4.00 9.30 7.15
N SER A 49 -4.88 8.42 6.67
CA SER A 49 -5.70 7.56 7.52
C SER A 49 -4.92 6.43 8.20
N ILE A 50 -3.75 6.06 7.66
CA ILE A 50 -2.95 4.93 8.13
C ILE A 50 -1.52 5.31 8.55
N GLU A 51 -1.14 6.57 8.41
CA GLU A 51 0.22 7.05 8.67
C GLU A 51 0.76 6.64 10.06
N ASN A 52 -0.08 6.75 11.08
CA ASN A 52 0.29 6.45 12.46
C ASN A 52 0.41 4.94 12.75
N ILE A 53 -0.13 4.08 11.91
CA ILE A 53 -0.15 2.62 12.13
C ILE A 53 0.71 1.84 11.14
N VAL A 54 1.06 2.40 9.98
CA VAL A 54 1.71 1.67 8.87
C VAL A 54 3.03 0.99 9.23
N ARG A 55 3.78 1.55 10.19
CA ARG A 55 5.04 0.98 10.70
C ARG A 55 4.84 -0.26 11.59
N SER A 56 3.62 -0.47 12.10
CA SER A 56 3.29 -1.58 13.01
C SER A 56 3.04 -2.92 12.31
N TYR A 57 3.16 -2.96 10.98
CA TYR A 57 2.89 -4.13 10.16
C TYR A 57 4.13 -4.48 9.33
N ASP A 58 4.36 -5.78 9.15
CA ASP A 58 5.50 -6.30 8.40
C ASP A 58 5.25 -6.21 6.89
N ALA A 59 4.00 -6.34 6.47
CA ALA A 59 3.59 -6.20 5.07
C ALA A 59 2.39 -5.26 4.90
N ILE A 60 2.29 -4.62 3.75
CA ILE A 60 1.20 -3.67 3.44
C ILE A 60 0.64 -3.99 2.05
N GLN A 61 -0.68 -4.17 1.93
CA GLN A 61 -1.35 -4.01 0.65
C GLN A 61 -1.40 -2.51 0.35
N LEU A 62 -0.77 -2.06 -0.73
CA LEU A 62 -0.73 -0.64 -1.07
C LEU A 62 -2.14 -0.13 -1.39
N PRO A 63 -2.52 1.06 -0.91
CA PRO A 63 -3.84 1.61 -1.18
C PRO A 63 -4.08 1.86 -2.67
N HIS A 64 -5.35 1.79 -3.10
CA HIS A 64 -5.80 2.27 -4.40
C HIS A 64 -4.94 1.73 -5.56
N HIS A 65 -4.84 0.40 -5.64
CA HIS A 65 -4.08 -0.30 -6.68
C HIS A 65 -2.60 0.12 -6.76
N GLY A 66 -2.00 0.61 -5.68
CA GLY A 66 -0.61 1.07 -5.68
C GLY A 66 -0.40 2.46 -6.27
N LYS A 67 -1.35 3.38 -6.09
CA LYS A 67 -1.25 4.77 -6.55
C LYS A 67 0.07 5.42 -6.11
N PRO A 68 0.89 6.02 -7.01
CA PRO A 68 2.31 6.23 -6.73
C PRO A 68 2.56 7.14 -5.53
N LYS A 69 1.86 8.28 -5.48
CA LYS A 69 1.99 9.26 -4.39
C LYS A 69 1.78 8.65 -3.00
N GLN A 70 0.77 7.77 -2.85
CA GLN A 70 0.48 7.14 -1.57
C GLN A 70 1.50 6.04 -1.25
N ALA A 71 1.88 5.24 -2.25
CA ALA A 71 2.87 4.17 -2.10
C ALA A 71 4.25 4.72 -1.71
N GLU A 72 4.69 5.80 -2.36
CA GLU A 72 5.95 6.49 -2.05
C GLU A 72 5.97 7.02 -0.61
N GLN A 73 4.87 7.58 -0.11
CA GLN A 73 4.76 8.00 1.29
C GLN A 73 4.91 6.82 2.26
N ILE A 74 4.32 5.67 1.92
CA ILE A 74 4.44 4.44 2.72
C ILE A 74 5.89 3.91 2.69
N PHE A 75 6.52 3.93 1.51
CA PHE A 75 7.92 3.52 1.35
C PHE A 75 8.86 4.38 2.19
N GLU A 76 8.71 5.69 2.11
CA GLU A 76 9.49 6.65 2.90
C GLU A 76 9.27 6.42 4.41
N LYS A 77 8.01 6.26 4.82
CA LYS A 77 7.64 6.02 6.23
C LYS A 77 8.20 4.70 6.78
N LYS A 78 8.56 3.74 5.93
CA LYS A 78 9.07 2.40 6.28
C LYS A 78 10.49 2.15 5.75
N SER A 79 11.24 3.19 5.40
CA SER A 79 12.54 3.09 4.71
C SER A 79 13.60 2.28 5.47
N ASP A 80 13.53 2.24 6.80
CA ASP A 80 14.40 1.46 7.69
C ASP A 80 13.89 0.02 7.95
N GLN A 81 12.66 -0.33 7.53
CA GLN A 81 12.07 -1.65 7.71
C GLN A 81 12.35 -2.55 6.50
N ILE A 82 13.63 -2.84 6.25
CA ILE A 82 14.13 -3.50 5.03
C ILE A 82 13.52 -4.89 4.73
N ASN A 83 12.95 -5.55 5.73
CA ASN A 83 12.30 -6.85 5.57
C ASN A 83 10.85 -6.73 5.10
N SER A 84 10.27 -5.53 5.13
CA SER A 84 8.91 -5.31 4.69
C SER A 84 8.73 -5.62 3.21
N PHE A 85 7.53 -6.09 2.87
CA PHE A 85 7.11 -6.26 1.49
C PHE A 85 5.73 -5.67 1.28
N TYR A 86 5.42 -5.42 0.02
CA TYR A 86 4.24 -4.71 -0.42
C TYR A 86 3.47 -5.55 -1.42
N VAL A 87 2.14 -5.44 -1.38
CA VAL A 87 1.26 -6.14 -2.31
C VAL A 87 0.42 -5.10 -3.04
N ILE A 88 0.41 -5.18 -4.36
CA ILE A 88 -0.40 -4.36 -5.24
C ILE A 88 -1.51 -5.24 -5.79
N SER A 89 -2.75 -4.95 -5.40
CA SER A 89 -3.95 -5.55 -5.98
C SER A 89 -4.44 -4.71 -7.15
N ASP A 90 -3.71 -4.74 -8.27
CA ASP A 90 -4.05 -4.04 -9.51
C ASP A 90 -4.41 -5.12 -10.56
N ASN A 91 -5.71 -5.37 -10.76
CA ASN A 91 -6.23 -6.34 -11.73
C ASN A 91 -7.18 -5.70 -12.75
N THR A 92 -7.11 -4.37 -12.89
CA THR A 92 -8.16 -3.58 -13.56
C THR A 92 -8.05 -3.55 -15.08
N GLY A 93 -7.05 -4.22 -15.68
CA GLY A 93 -6.83 -4.23 -17.12
C GLY A 93 -6.43 -2.84 -17.66
N ASN A 94 -7.15 -2.32 -18.65
CA ASN A 94 -6.86 -1.05 -19.32
C ASN A 94 -7.56 0.19 -18.70
N THR A 95 -8.23 0.04 -17.56
CA THR A 95 -9.00 1.15 -16.95
C THR A 95 -8.62 1.34 -15.48
N ASN A 96 -8.31 2.57 -15.09
CA ASN A 96 -8.17 3.02 -13.69
C ASN A 96 -7.25 2.16 -12.79
N GLY A 97 -6.19 1.57 -13.34
CA GLY A 97 -5.10 1.01 -12.55
C GLY A 97 -4.31 2.09 -11.80
N GLY A 98 -3.59 1.69 -10.75
CA GLY A 98 -2.88 2.61 -9.87
C GLY A 98 -1.36 2.52 -9.99
N SER A 99 -0.84 1.38 -10.45
CA SER A 99 0.58 1.03 -10.25
C SER A 99 1.50 1.33 -11.43
N ASP A 100 0.98 1.72 -12.59
CA ASP A 100 1.77 1.84 -13.84
C ASP A 100 2.96 2.80 -13.77
N LYS A 101 2.88 3.81 -12.90
CA LYS A 101 3.93 4.82 -12.71
C LYS A 101 4.67 4.68 -11.37
N LEU A 102 4.37 3.63 -10.60
CA LEU A 102 5.02 3.43 -9.30
C LEU A 102 6.40 2.81 -9.53
N ASP A 103 7.45 3.53 -9.15
CA ASP A 103 8.79 2.96 -9.07
C ASP A 103 8.89 2.04 -7.85
N THR A 104 9.17 0.76 -8.12
CA THR A 104 9.28 -0.29 -7.09
C THR A 104 10.72 -0.74 -6.89
N THR A 105 11.69 -0.06 -7.51
CA THR A 105 13.11 -0.38 -7.43
C THR A 105 13.59 -0.36 -5.98
N GLY A 106 14.22 -1.46 -5.54
CA GLY A 106 14.72 -1.59 -4.17
C GLY A 106 13.67 -2.06 -3.14
N TYR A 107 12.41 -2.20 -3.54
CA TYR A 107 11.34 -2.70 -2.67
C TYR A 107 10.91 -4.12 -3.05
N ARG A 108 10.52 -4.90 -2.05
CA ARG A 108 9.92 -6.22 -2.25
C ARG A 108 8.44 -6.03 -2.58
N VAL A 109 8.08 -6.03 -3.86
CA VAL A 109 6.69 -5.79 -4.30
C VAL A 109 6.16 -6.99 -5.07
N TYR A 110 4.95 -7.42 -4.73
CA TYR A 110 4.18 -8.42 -5.45
C TYR A 110 2.99 -7.74 -6.08
N ASN A 111 2.76 -7.92 -7.39
CA ASN A 111 1.73 -7.19 -8.12
C ASN A 111 0.86 -8.14 -8.94
N THR A 112 -0.45 -8.16 -8.63
CA THR A 112 -1.41 -9.04 -9.30
C THR A 112 -1.53 -8.78 -10.79
N LYS A 113 -1.17 -7.57 -11.25
CA LYS A 113 -1.18 -7.22 -12.69
C LYS A 113 -0.25 -8.11 -13.51
N TYR A 114 0.89 -8.48 -12.92
CA TYR A 114 1.94 -9.26 -13.58
C TYR A 114 1.96 -10.71 -13.13
N GLU A 115 1.66 -10.96 -11.85
CA GLU A 115 1.78 -12.29 -11.24
C GLU A 115 0.44 -13.05 -11.19
N GLY A 116 -0.68 -12.37 -11.48
CA GLY A 116 -2.02 -12.92 -11.32
C GLY A 116 -2.35 -13.13 -9.83
N THR A 117 -2.66 -14.38 -9.46
CA THR A 117 -2.96 -14.72 -8.06
C THR A 117 -1.69 -14.78 -7.22
N ILE A 118 -1.58 -13.90 -6.23
CA ILE A 118 -0.46 -13.89 -5.26
C ILE A 118 -0.84 -14.73 -4.04
N THR A 119 0.01 -15.69 -3.70
CA THR A 119 -0.08 -16.43 -2.43
C THR A 119 0.88 -15.85 -1.40
N ILE A 120 0.34 -15.51 -0.22
CA ILE A 120 1.11 -14.98 0.90
C ILE A 120 1.08 -16.00 2.03
N ASN A 121 2.27 -16.38 2.52
CA ASN A 121 2.46 -17.26 3.65
C ASN A 121 3.69 -16.82 4.48
N ASN A 122 4.02 -17.56 5.54
CA ASN A 122 5.12 -17.21 6.44
C ASN A 122 6.49 -17.08 5.74
N SER A 123 6.73 -17.79 4.64
CA SER A 123 8.00 -17.69 3.90
C SER A 123 8.18 -16.32 3.24
N ASN A 124 7.09 -15.61 2.91
CA ASN A 124 7.16 -14.25 2.38
C ASN A 124 7.75 -13.27 3.40
N PHE A 125 7.63 -13.53 4.70
CA PHE A 125 8.14 -12.66 5.75
C PHE A 125 9.61 -12.92 6.10
N LEU A 126 10.22 -13.97 5.53
CA LEU A 126 11.64 -14.21 5.69
C LEU A 126 12.44 -13.12 4.97
N PRO A 127 13.60 -12.71 5.52
CA PRO A 127 14.53 -11.83 4.81
C PRO A 127 14.89 -12.44 3.46
N LYS A 128 14.72 -11.69 2.38
CA LYS A 128 15.28 -12.03 1.08
C LYS A 128 16.51 -11.19 0.87
N THR A 129 17.65 -11.83 0.59
CA THR A 129 18.85 -11.12 0.19
C THR A 129 18.56 -10.40 -1.12
N VAL A 130 18.41 -9.07 -1.08
CA VAL A 130 18.42 -8.25 -2.29
C VAL A 130 19.86 -8.25 -2.75
N GLN A 131 20.19 -9.03 -3.78
CA GLN A 131 21.46 -8.87 -4.48
C GLN A 131 21.40 -7.55 -5.24
N THR A 132 21.81 -6.46 -4.60
CA THR A 132 22.12 -5.24 -5.34
C THR A 132 23.44 -5.50 -6.07
N GLY A 133 23.43 -5.52 -7.41
CA GLY A 133 24.63 -5.68 -8.25
C GLY A 133 25.64 -4.53 -8.15
N ARG A 134 25.61 -3.75 -7.07
CA ARG A 134 26.55 -2.68 -6.76
C ARG A 134 27.16 -2.99 -5.40
N THR A 135 28.40 -3.45 -5.44
CA THR A 135 29.31 -3.30 -4.30
C THR A 135 29.41 -1.80 -3.99
N LEU A 136 29.20 -1.41 -2.73
CA LEU A 136 29.67 -0.12 -2.27
C LEU A 136 31.19 -0.14 -2.46
N GLY A 137 31.71 0.74 -3.31
CA GLY A 137 33.13 0.81 -3.62
C GLY A 137 33.97 0.88 -2.34
N MET A 138 35.06 0.11 -2.33
CA MET A 138 36.13 0.23 -1.35
C MET A 138 36.81 1.60 -1.45
#